data_AF-A0A4Q1QQM7-F1
#
_entry.id   AF-A0A4Q1QQM7-F1
#
_cell.length_a   1.000
_cell.length_b   1.000
_cell.length_c   1.000
_cell.angle_alpha   90.00
_cell.angle_beta   90.00
_cell.angle_gamma   90.00
#
_symmetry.space_group_name_H-M   'P 1'
#
loop_
_entity.id
_entity.type
_entity.pdbx_description
1 polymer ?
#
loop_
_entity_poly.entity_id
_entity_poly.type
_entity_poly.pdbx_seq_one_letter_code
_entity_poly.pdbx_strand_id
1 'polypeptide(L)' 'MTTPRQLSRTEWTDFHWAYAHGSTTYCPQCDTPGKATLKPLDRMVLFACGHHMSLPDNAEPLPQPPPPGRRTRTVK' A
#
# COMPACT_ATOMS: atom_id res chain seq x y z
N MET A 1 5.77 -23.17 -3.28
CA MET A 1 5.54 -21.89 -2.58
C MET A 1 6.10 -20.81 -3.48
N THR A 2 5.24 -20.05 -4.16
CA THR A 2 5.69 -18.99 -5.06
C THR A 2 6.00 -17.76 -4.21
N THR A 3 7.28 -17.39 -4.10
CA THR A 3 7.69 -16.20 -3.35
C THR A 3 6.96 -14.98 -3.90
N PRO A 4 6.25 -14.18 -3.09
CA PRO A 4 5.61 -12.96 -3.56
C PRO A 4 6.68 -12.02 -4.12
N ARG A 5 6.41 -11.45 -5.30
CA ARG A 5 7.33 -10.49 -5.93
C ARG A 5 7.54 -9.32 -4.97
N GLN A 6 8.79 -8.97 -4.73
CA GLN A 6 9.13 -7.78 -3.96
C GLN A 6 9.08 -6.56 -4.88
N LEU A 7 8.48 -5.46 -4.39
CA LEU A 7 8.55 -4.17 -5.08
C LEU A 7 10.01 -3.69 -5.14
N SER A 8 10.41 -3.17 -6.30
CA SER A 8 11.64 -2.38 -6.40
C SER A 8 11.50 -1.06 -5.64
N ARG A 9 12.63 -0.37 -5.40
CA ARG A 9 12.62 0.92 -4.70
C ARG A 9 11.83 1.98 -5.47
N THR A 10 11.92 1.98 -6.80
CA THR A 10 11.17 2.89 -7.66
C THR A 10 9.66 2.62 -7.57
N GLU A 11 9.24 1.36 -7.76
CA GLU A 11 7.83 0.96 -7.67
C GLU A 11 7.24 1.23 -6.28
N TRP A 12 8.03 1.03 -5.23
CA TRP A 12 7.64 1.42 -3.88
C TRP A 12 7.43 2.93 -3.74
N THR A 13 8.30 3.74 -4.33
CA THR A 13 8.24 5.20 -4.25
C THR A 13 7.01 5.73 -4.98
N ASP A 14 6.74 5.23 -6.18
CA ASP A 14 5.53 5.56 -6.96
C ASP A 14 4.26 5.12 -6.23
N PHE A 15 4.24 3.89 -5.71
CA PHE A 15 3.14 3.40 -4.89
C PHE A 15 2.93 4.27 -3.65
N HIS A 16 4.01 4.59 -2.93
CA HIS A 16 3.96 5.35 -1.69
C HIS A 16 3.41 6.76 -1.94
N TRP A 17 3.87 7.42 -3.01
CA TRP A 17 3.34 8.72 -3.41
C TRP A 17 1.84 8.62 -3.70
N ALA A 18 1.42 7.64 -4.50
CA ALA A 18 0.00 7.44 -4.78
C ALA A 18 -0.83 7.16 -3.50
N TYR A 19 -0.31 6.31 -2.60
CA TYR A 19 -0.95 5.97 -1.33
C TYR A 19 -1.10 7.19 -0.42
N ALA A 20 -0.03 7.97 -0.23
CA ALA A 20 -0.01 9.16 0.61
C ALA A 20 -0.98 10.25 0.11
N HIS A 21 -1.14 10.37 -1.22
CA HIS A 21 -2.04 11.32 -1.85
C HIS A 21 -3.47 10.78 -2.03
N GLY A 22 -3.75 9.54 -1.64
CA GLY A 22 -5.06 8.91 -1.84
C GLY A 22 -5.41 8.66 -3.32
N SER A 23 -4.39 8.63 -4.18
CA SER A 23 -4.48 8.46 -5.62
C SER A 23 -4.53 6.99 -6.03
N THR A 24 -4.95 6.75 -7.28
CA THR A 24 -4.86 5.46 -7.94
C THR A 24 -3.40 5.11 -8.21
N THR A 25 -3.01 3.86 -7.97
CA THR A 25 -1.67 3.33 -8.29
C THR A 25 -1.79 2.26 -9.37
N TYR A 26 -0.69 1.95 -10.06
CA TYR A 26 -0.64 0.90 -11.06
C TYR A 26 -0.02 -0.35 -10.45
N CYS A 27 -0.61 -1.51 -10.71
CA CYS A 27 0.00 -2.77 -10.32
C CYS A 27 1.22 -3.04 -11.20
N PRO A 28 2.44 -3.15 -10.65
CA PRO A 28 3.64 -3.32 -11.46
C PRO A 28 3.77 -4.69 -12.13
N GLN A 29 2.83 -5.61 -11.92
CA GLN A 29 2.81 -6.94 -12.56
C GLN A 29 1.87 -7.01 -13.77
N CYS A 30 0.79 -6.23 -13.78
CA CYS A 30 -0.24 -6.31 -14.82
C CYS A 30 -0.69 -4.93 -15.32
N ASP A 31 0.00 -3.87 -14.90
CA ASP A 31 -0.24 -2.46 -15.24
C ASP A 31 -1.68 -1.97 -15.00
N THR A 32 -2.43 -2.68 -14.15
CA THR A 32 -3.83 -2.35 -13.89
C THR A 32 -3.91 -1.17 -12.93
N PRO A 33 -4.58 -0.06 -13.29
CA PRO A 33 -4.84 1.03 -12.37
C PRO A 33 -5.85 0.59 -11.31
N GLY A 34 -5.55 0.85 -10.04
CA GLY A 34 -6.48 0.58 -8.96
C GLY A 34 -6.07 1.21 -7.64
N LYS A 35 -6.96 1.06 -6.64
CA LYS A 35 -6.55 1.29 -5.26
C LYS A 35 -5.66 0.15 -4.80
N ALA A 36 -4.77 0.44 -3.88
CA ALA A 36 -3.96 -0.57 -3.23
C ALA A 36 -3.94 -0.32 -1.72
N THR A 37 -3.89 -1.42 -0.98
CA THR A 37 -3.92 -1.44 0.47
C THR A 37 -2.54 -1.79 0.98
N LEU A 38 -1.94 -0.87 1.73
CA LEU A 38 -0.70 -1.13 2.45
C LEU A 38 -0.99 -1.93 3.72
N LYS A 39 -0.31 -3.06 3.90
CA LYS A 39 -0.23 -3.81 5.15
C LYS A 39 1.18 -3.71 5.72
N PRO A 40 1.44 -2.72 6.60
CA PRO A 40 2.79 -2.45 7.09
C PRO A 40 3.29 -3.58 8.03
N LEU A 41 2.40 -4.19 8.81
CA LEU A 41 2.74 -5.30 9.71
C LEU A 41 3.20 -6.54 8.96
N ASP A 42 2.50 -6.86 7.86
CA ASP A 42 2.85 -8.00 7.00
C ASP A 42 3.93 -7.66 5.98
N ARG A 43 4.46 -6.43 5.98
CA ARG A 43 5.35 -5.89 4.95
C ARG A 43 4.86 -6.19 3.52
N MET A 44 3.57 -5.98 3.25
CA MET A 44 2.96 -6.24 1.94
C MET A 44 2.06 -5.10 1.43
N VAL A 45 1.90 -5.04 0.11
CA VAL A 45 0.94 -4.19 -0.61
C VAL A 45 -0.03 -5.10 -1.36
N LEU A 46 -1.33 -4.88 -1.18
CA LEU A 46 -2.38 -5.58 -1.92
C LEU A 46 -2.97 -4.64 -2.96
N PHE A 47 -2.82 -4.99 -4.23
CA PHE A 47 -3.43 -4.25 -5.34
C PHE A 47 -4.87 -4.71 -5.58
N ALA A 48 -5.74 -3.82 -6.07
CA ALA A 48 -7.13 -4.15 -6.40
C ALA A 48 -7.28 -5.28 -7.43
N CYS A 49 -6.27 -5.53 -8.26
CA CYS A 49 -6.23 -6.64 -9.20
C CYS A 49 -5.97 -8.01 -8.55
N GLY A 50 -5.77 -8.08 -7.23
CA GLY A 50 -5.52 -9.33 -6.49
C GLY A 50 -4.05 -9.72 -6.40
N HIS A 51 -3.13 -8.94 -6.97
CA HIS A 51 -1.70 -9.15 -6.77
C HIS A 51 -1.24 -8.62 -5.41
N HIS A 52 -0.37 -9.41 -4.77
CA HIS A 52 0.25 -9.07 -3.50
C HIS A 52 1.75 -8.98 -3.69
N MET A 53 2.36 -7.91 -3.21
CA MET A 53 3.80 -7.69 -3.31
C MET A 53 4.41 -7.33 -1.98
N SER A 54 5.61 -7.80 -1.74
CA SER A 54 6.35 -7.49 -0.51
C SER A 54 6.99 -6.11 -0.62
N LEU A 55 7.04 -5.38 0.49
CA LEU A 55 7.82 -4.15 0.59
C LEU A 55 9.32 -4.46 0.51
N PRO A 56 10.13 -3.56 -0.06
CA PRO A 56 11.58 -3.70 -0.02
C PRO A 56 12.13 -3.62 1.41
N ASP A 57 13.30 -4.23 1.64
CA ASP A 57 13.91 -4.27 2.97
C ASP A 57 14.19 -2.87 3.54
N ASN A 58 14.61 -1.96 2.65
CA ASN A 58 14.88 -0.54 2.91
C ASN A 58 13.67 0.38 2.65
N ALA A 59 12.44 -0.15 2.66
CA ALA A 59 11.27 0.71 2.69
C ALA A 59 11.29 1.50 4.00
N GLU A 60 11.39 2.83 3.91
CA GLU A 60 11.23 3.67 5.10
C GLU A 60 9.91 3.32 5.79
N PRO A 61 9.89 3.18 7.13
CA PRO A 61 8.66 2.93 7.86
C PRO A 61 7.71 4.08 7.58
N LEU A 62 6.58 3.78 6.92
CA LEU A 62 5.64 4.82 6.58
C LEU A 62 5.00 5.38 7.85
N PRO A 63 4.76 6.71 7.90
CA PRO A 63 3.87 7.26 8.91
C PRO A 63 2.53 6.52 8.76
N GLN A 64 2.14 5.78 9.79
CA GLN A 64 0.83 5.14 9.79
C GLN A 64 -0.20 6.25 9.57
N PRO A 65 -1.10 6.12 8.57
CA PRO A 65 -2.18 7.09 8.45
C PRO A 65 -2.90 7.13 9.80
N PRO A 66 -3.36 8.32 10.25
CA PRO A 66 -4.14 8.40 11.46
C PRO A 66 -5.28 7.36 11.35
N PRO A 67 -5.52 6.57 12.40
CA PRO A 67 -6.58 5.57 12.37
C PRO A 67 -7.86 6.24 11.87
N PRO A 68 -8.63 5.61 10.97
CA PRO A 68 -9.83 6.21 10.40
C PRO A 68 -10.65 6.74 11.55
N GLY A 69 -10.77 8.08 11.58
CA GLY A 69 -11.14 8.82 12.77
C GLY A 69 -12.27 8.11 13.48
N ARG A 70 -12.02 7.66 14.71
CA ARG A 70 -13.05 7.19 15.61
C ARG A 70 -14.00 8.38 15.71
N ARG A 71 -15.06 8.38 14.91
CA ARG A 71 -16.18 9.30 15.07
C ARG A 71 -16.69 8.99 16.47
N THR A 72 -16.14 9.69 17.47
CA THR A 72 -16.80 9.87 18.75
C THR A 72 -18.10 10.56 18.38
N ARG A 73 -19.12 9.73 18.18
CA ARG A 73 -20.51 10.15 18.16
C ARG A 73 -20.71 10.71 19.56
N THR A 74 -20.53 12.03 19.70
CA THR A 74 -21.00 12.78 20.86
C THR A 74 -22.51 12.58 20.87
N VAL A 75 -22.95 11.53 21.56
CA VAL A 75 -24.34 11.38 21.95
C VAL A 75 -24.51 12.43 23.05
N LYS A 76 -25.10 13.54 22.61
CA LYS A 76 -25.92 14.52 23.33
C LYS A 76 -25.73 14.63 24.84
#